data_AF-A0A3L7VNV7-F1
#
_entry.id   AF-A0A3L7VNV7-F1
#
_cell.length_a   1.000
_cell.length_b   1.000
_cell.length_c   1.000
_cell.angle_alpha   90.00
_cell.angle_beta   90.00
_cell.angle_gamma   90.00
#
_symmetry.space_group_name_H-M   'P 1'
#
loop_
_entity.id
_entity.type
_entity.pdbx_description
1 polymer ?
#
loop_
_entity_poly.entity_id
_entity_poly.type
_entity_poly.pdbx_seq_one_letter_code
_entity_poly.pdbx_strand_id
1 'polypeptide(L)'
;MRCEGVRAALLTPPGRGALAVVALAGRKADAVVDSLFAARGGIAIAARPDGALAFGTWRPTGEEVIVVRHAGERLEIQCHGGIAAPAAVLASLEAAGVRIVPWQEWLGDEGGDSCAALALQHLPQARGPKAARILARQAAGALDLEIGRIAGVMAGGDADAGTRAANRLRAAARVGLRLTCPWRIVLAGEVNAGKSSLMNALVGHGRSIVSPLEGTTRDIVTARTVLDGWEVEIVDVAGTRGDATAVSTIERAGIERALAERALADLVLRVIPADAAAGGGGPAAGHELLVLTKADLATEATLAAATATGAIVTSAVTGVGVDALIAAIVDRLVPEERLDPDLLAGAVPFTRRQLDAIETLVGPPRGGAGEQP
;
A
#
# COMPACT_ATOMS: atom_id res chain seq x y z
N MET A 1 27.38 -6.85 -18.31
CA MET A 1 27.90 -5.75 -19.15
C MET A 1 26.77 -5.18 -19.99
N ARG A 2 26.08 -4.14 -19.53
CA ARG A 2 25.17 -3.34 -20.35
C ARG A 2 25.40 -1.85 -20.03
N CYS A 3 25.59 -1.09 -21.10
CA CYS A 3 25.55 0.37 -21.28
C CYS A 3 26.66 1.25 -20.66
N GLU A 4 27.65 1.56 -21.51
CA GLU A 4 28.61 2.65 -21.37
C GLU A 4 27.93 4.01 -21.53
N GLY A 5 27.55 4.64 -20.41
CA GLY A 5 27.06 6.02 -20.36
C GLY A 5 26.81 6.44 -18.91
N VAL A 6 27.01 7.71 -18.58
CA VAL A 6 26.65 8.27 -17.28
C VAL A 6 25.13 8.47 -17.27
N ARG A 7 24.47 8.10 -16.17
CA ARG A 7 23.02 8.23 -16.01
C ARG A 7 22.67 9.00 -14.74
N ALA A 8 21.55 9.72 -14.75
CA ALA A 8 21.03 10.43 -13.59
C ALA A 8 19.54 10.17 -13.34
N ALA A 9 19.10 10.29 -12.09
CA ALA A 9 17.70 10.27 -11.71
C ALA A 9 17.41 11.25 -10.57
N LEU A 10 16.24 11.90 -10.60
CA LEU A 10 15.71 12.63 -9.47
C LEU A 10 15.07 11.64 -8.49
N LEU A 11 15.60 11.56 -7.27
CA LEU A 11 15.15 10.59 -6.25
C LEU A 11 14.10 11.16 -5.29
N THR A 12 13.97 12.49 -5.23
CA THR A 12 12.94 13.15 -4.43
C THR A 12 11.67 13.42 -5.24
N PRO A 13 10.47 13.33 -4.63
CA PRO A 13 9.23 13.67 -5.30
C PRO A 13 9.23 15.12 -5.83
N PRO A 14 8.58 15.40 -6.98
CA PRO A 14 8.38 16.77 -7.43
C PRO A 14 7.48 17.52 -6.44
N GLY A 15 7.82 18.77 -6.14
CA GLY A 15 7.01 19.58 -5.23
C GLY A 15 7.79 20.73 -4.60
N ARG A 16 7.26 21.25 -3.50
CA ARG A 16 7.98 22.18 -2.61
C ARG A 16 8.52 21.40 -1.42
N GLY A 17 9.84 21.33 -1.33
CA GLY A 17 10.59 20.82 -0.20
C GLY A 17 11.81 21.70 0.07
N ALA A 18 12.52 21.42 1.16
CA ALA A 18 13.77 22.12 1.46
C ALA A 18 14.89 21.70 0.49
N LEU A 19 14.94 20.41 0.14
CA LEU A 19 15.99 19.81 -0.69
C LEU A 19 15.41 18.90 -1.76
N ALA A 20 16.12 18.80 -2.88
CA ALA A 20 15.93 17.82 -3.92
C ALA A 20 17.23 17.06 -4.17
N VAL A 21 17.12 15.76 -4.45
CA VAL A 21 18.27 14.85 -4.59
C VAL A 21 18.31 14.28 -5.99
N VAL A 22 19.39 14.56 -6.71
CA VAL A 22 19.69 13.97 -8.03
C VAL A 22 20.85 12.99 -7.87
N ALA A 23 20.61 11.72 -8.16
CA ALA A 23 21.65 10.70 -8.18
C ALA A 23 22.27 10.59 -9.56
N LEU A 24 23.57 10.27 -9.62
CA LEU A 24 24.36 10.13 -10.84
C LEU A 24 25.28 8.91 -10.72
N ALA A 25 25.37 8.07 -11.76
CA ALA A 25 26.22 6.87 -11.75
C ALA A 25 26.93 6.63 -13.08
N GLY A 26 28.16 6.12 -13.01
CA GLY A 26 28.92 5.59 -14.13
C GLY A 26 30.38 6.06 -14.18
N ARG A 27 31.21 5.36 -14.97
CA ARG A 27 32.69 5.52 -15.11
C ARG A 27 33.26 6.93 -15.35
N LYS A 28 32.42 7.93 -15.63
CA LYS A 28 32.81 9.33 -15.86
C LYS A 28 31.93 10.33 -15.11
N ALA A 29 31.15 9.87 -14.13
CA ALA A 29 30.20 10.71 -13.39
C ALA A 29 30.91 11.87 -12.68
N ASP A 30 32.09 11.61 -12.10
CA ASP A 30 32.94 12.59 -11.46
C ASP A 30 33.44 13.67 -12.42
N ALA A 31 33.96 13.27 -13.58
CA ALA A 31 34.42 14.21 -14.62
C ALA A 31 33.28 15.09 -15.13
N VAL A 32 32.07 14.53 -15.31
CA VAL A 32 30.88 15.30 -15.69
C VAL A 32 30.54 16.32 -14.61
N VAL A 33 30.46 15.88 -13.35
CA VAL A 33 30.16 16.78 -12.23
C VAL A 33 31.22 17.87 -12.08
N ASP A 34 32.50 17.56 -12.17
CA ASP A 34 33.60 18.54 -12.08
C ASP A 34 33.54 19.61 -13.18
N SER A 35 32.95 19.29 -14.34
CA SER A 35 32.72 20.26 -15.42
C SER A 35 31.57 21.25 -15.12
N LEU A 36 30.58 20.82 -14.33
CA LEU A 36 29.35 21.58 -14.03
C LEU A 36 29.36 22.18 -12.63
N PHE A 37 30.26 21.75 -11.75
CA PHE A 37 30.33 22.13 -10.35
C PHE A 37 31.64 22.86 -10.02
N ALA A 38 31.56 23.82 -9.09
CA ALA A 38 32.68 24.54 -8.55
C ALA A 38 32.71 24.36 -7.02
N ALA A 39 33.56 23.45 -6.53
CA ALA A 39 33.72 23.25 -5.10
C ALA A 39 34.30 24.51 -4.44
N ARG A 40 33.70 24.96 -3.33
CA ARG A 40 34.19 26.15 -2.59
C ARG A 40 35.60 25.98 -2.05
N GLY A 41 36.01 24.74 -1.77
CA GLY A 41 37.36 24.39 -1.33
C GLY A 41 38.37 24.14 -2.47
N GLY A 42 37.99 24.33 -3.74
CA GLY A 42 38.87 24.17 -4.91
C GLY A 42 39.23 22.72 -5.30
N ILE A 43 39.04 21.76 -4.39
CA ILE A 43 39.30 20.34 -4.65
C ILE A 43 38.13 19.71 -5.42
N ALA A 44 38.42 19.23 -6.63
CA ALA A 44 37.53 18.49 -7.52
C ALA A 44 36.93 17.22 -6.87
N ILE A 45 35.75 16.81 -7.31
CA ILE A 45 35.03 15.61 -6.85
C ILE A 45 35.82 14.34 -7.18
N ALA A 46 36.41 14.26 -8.39
CA ALA A 46 37.23 13.12 -8.80
C ALA A 46 38.43 12.86 -7.87
N ALA A 47 38.97 13.91 -7.24
CA ALA A 47 40.12 13.85 -6.34
C ALA A 47 39.75 13.53 -4.87
N ARG A 48 38.46 13.45 -4.53
CA ARG A 48 38.00 13.19 -3.16
C ARG A 48 37.81 11.69 -2.90
N PRO A 49 37.98 11.22 -1.66
CA PRO A 49 37.67 9.84 -1.30
C PRO A 49 36.16 9.60 -1.32
N ASP A 50 35.76 8.33 -1.40
CA ASP A 50 34.36 7.93 -1.24
C ASP A 50 33.84 8.31 0.16
N GLY A 51 32.59 8.74 0.25
CA GLY A 51 31.95 9.31 1.44
C GLY A 51 32.21 10.81 1.63
N ALA A 52 33.07 11.43 0.83
CA ALA A 52 33.35 12.86 0.95
C ALA A 52 32.17 13.73 0.47
N LEU A 53 31.95 14.84 1.17
CA LEU A 53 30.99 15.87 0.79
C LEU A 53 31.72 17.12 0.29
N ALA A 54 31.14 17.78 -0.71
CA ALA A 54 31.64 19.03 -1.27
C ALA A 54 30.48 20.03 -1.42
N PHE A 55 30.59 21.16 -0.73
CA PHE A 55 29.72 22.31 -0.94
C PHE A 55 30.30 23.23 -2.01
N GLY A 56 29.44 23.78 -2.87
CA GLY A 56 29.88 24.68 -3.93
C GLY A 56 28.73 25.14 -4.83
N THR A 57 29.10 25.66 -5.99
CA THR A 57 28.16 26.27 -6.92
C THR A 57 28.01 25.42 -8.18
N TRP A 58 26.77 25.17 -8.60
CA TRP A 58 26.43 24.62 -9.89
C TRP A 58 26.55 25.71 -10.96
N ARG A 59 27.60 25.62 -11.79
CA ARG A 59 28.04 26.69 -12.70
C ARG A 59 26.95 27.21 -13.65
N PRO A 60 26.12 26.35 -14.28
CA PRO A 60 25.12 26.82 -15.25
C PRO A 60 24.06 27.75 -14.66
N THR A 61 23.72 27.60 -13.38
CA THR A 61 22.59 28.29 -12.75
C THR A 61 23.01 29.21 -11.61
N GLY A 62 24.22 29.05 -11.08
CA GLY A 62 24.65 29.69 -9.84
C GLY A 62 24.04 29.07 -8.58
N GLU A 63 23.34 27.94 -8.71
CA GLU A 63 22.70 27.23 -7.60
C GLU A 63 23.76 26.74 -6.60
N GLU A 64 23.53 26.94 -5.31
CA GLU A 64 24.37 26.34 -4.28
C GLU A 64 23.93 24.89 -4.03
N VAL A 65 24.88 23.95 -4.19
CA VAL A 65 24.61 22.50 -4.06
C VAL A 65 25.63 21.82 -3.17
N ILE A 66 25.22 20.69 -2.60
CA ILE A 66 26.12 19.73 -1.96
C ILE A 66 26.26 18.53 -2.89
N VAL A 67 27.49 18.16 -3.20
CA VAL A 67 27.81 16.92 -3.91
C VAL A 67 28.39 15.92 -2.93
N VAL A 68 27.80 14.73 -2.85
CA VAL A 68 28.31 13.60 -2.07
C VAL A 68 28.87 12.56 -3.02
N ARG A 69 30.10 12.10 -2.75
CA ARG A 69 30.68 10.97 -3.47
C ARG A 69 30.39 9.68 -2.75
N HIS A 70 29.83 8.72 -3.46
CA HIS A 70 29.54 7.37 -2.96
C HIS A 70 30.49 6.36 -3.62
N ALA A 71 30.68 5.22 -2.96
CA ALA A 71 31.43 4.12 -3.55
C ALA A 71 30.75 3.56 -4.81
N GLY A 72 31.57 3.05 -5.74
CA GLY A 72 31.10 2.42 -6.98
C GLY A 72 30.70 3.42 -8.07
N GLU A 73 31.45 4.52 -8.22
CA GLU A 73 31.23 5.52 -9.29
C GLU A 73 29.86 6.20 -9.21
N ARG A 74 29.41 6.47 -7.99
CA ARG A 74 28.11 7.08 -7.69
C ARG A 74 28.30 8.42 -7.03
N LEU A 75 27.45 9.37 -7.41
CA LEU A 75 27.42 10.71 -6.86
C LEU A 75 25.97 11.09 -6.54
N GLU A 76 25.82 11.98 -5.58
CA GLU A 76 24.55 12.56 -5.19
C GLU A 76 24.69 14.08 -5.21
N ILE A 77 23.78 14.76 -5.88
CA ILE A 77 23.72 16.21 -5.97
C ILE A 77 22.46 16.65 -5.21
N GLN A 78 22.66 17.37 -4.12
CA GLN A 78 21.60 17.93 -3.29
C GLN A 78 21.46 19.43 -3.60
N CYS A 79 20.31 19.83 -4.11
CA CYS A 79 19.96 21.21 -4.47
C CYS A 79 18.70 21.65 -3.73
N HIS A 80 18.25 22.90 -3.89
CA HIS A 80 17.03 23.38 -3.26
C HIS A 80 15.80 22.59 -3.74
N GLY A 81 14.90 22.24 -2.81
CA GLY A 81 13.76 21.36 -3.06
C GLY A 81 12.56 21.97 -3.79
N GLY A 82 12.78 23.00 -4.61
CA GLY A 82 11.76 23.54 -5.50
C GLY A 82 11.62 22.73 -6.80
N ILE A 83 10.81 23.22 -7.74
CA ILE A 83 10.70 22.59 -9.07
C ILE A 83 11.87 23.03 -9.98
N ALA A 84 12.27 24.30 -9.89
CA ALA A 84 13.23 24.90 -10.82
C ALA A 84 14.66 24.40 -10.65
N ALA A 85 15.16 24.31 -9.41
CA ALA A 85 16.54 23.91 -9.12
C ALA A 85 16.88 22.49 -9.60
N PRO A 86 16.15 21.41 -9.22
CA PRO A 86 16.42 20.07 -9.73
C PRO A 86 16.22 19.98 -11.24
N ALA A 87 15.22 20.66 -11.81
CA ALA A 87 15.01 20.68 -13.26
C ALA A 87 16.21 21.29 -14.00
N ALA A 88 16.78 22.37 -13.48
CA ALA A 88 17.95 23.01 -14.09
C ALA A 88 19.23 22.18 -13.93
N VAL A 89 19.41 21.49 -12.79
CA VAL A 89 20.50 20.52 -12.59
C VAL A 89 20.38 19.37 -13.60
N LEU A 90 19.20 18.76 -13.74
CA LEU A 90 18.95 17.69 -14.70
C LEU A 90 19.17 18.14 -16.14
N ALA A 91 18.68 19.32 -16.53
CA ALA A 91 18.88 19.86 -17.87
C ALA A 91 20.37 20.10 -18.18
N SER A 92 21.14 20.55 -17.18
CA SER A 92 22.60 20.74 -17.32
C SER A 92 23.33 19.41 -17.49
N LEU A 93 22.91 18.37 -16.76
CA LEU A 93 23.46 17.02 -16.89
C LEU A 93 23.13 16.43 -18.26
N GLU A 94 21.88 16.55 -18.71
CA GLU A 94 21.44 16.08 -20.02
C GLU A 94 22.22 16.76 -21.16
N ALA A 95 22.42 18.08 -21.08
CA ALA A 95 23.25 18.83 -22.02
C ALA A 95 24.73 18.37 -22.02
N ALA A 96 25.22 17.83 -20.91
CA ALA A 96 26.56 17.24 -20.80
C ALA A 96 26.62 15.76 -21.27
N GLY A 97 25.53 15.24 -21.86
CA GLY A 97 25.46 13.88 -22.41
C GLY A 97 25.11 12.81 -21.37
N VAL A 98 24.62 13.19 -20.19
CA VAL A 98 24.09 12.26 -19.19
C VAL A 98 22.70 11.81 -19.60
N ARG A 99 22.45 10.50 -19.56
CA ARG A 99 21.10 9.96 -19.78
C ARG A 99 20.25 10.14 -18.52
N ILE A 100 19.18 10.93 -18.61
CA ILE A 100 18.21 11.05 -17.51
C ILE A 100 17.24 9.87 -17.56
N VAL A 101 17.09 9.17 -16.44
CA VAL A 101 16.20 8.01 -16.31
C VAL A 101 15.20 8.22 -15.18
N PRO A 102 14.01 7.58 -15.23
CA PRO A 102 13.10 7.54 -14.09
C PRO A 102 13.77 6.87 -12.88
N TRP A 103 13.39 7.28 -11.67
CA TRP A 103 13.96 6.70 -10.43
C TRP A 103 13.67 5.18 -10.29
N GLN A 104 12.63 4.68 -10.93
CA GLN A 104 12.34 3.24 -10.99
C GLN A 104 13.38 2.48 -11.81
N GLU A 105 13.81 3.04 -12.95
CA GLU A 105 14.90 2.48 -13.77
C GLU A 105 16.24 2.61 -13.03
N TRP A 106 16.45 3.71 -12.30
CA TRP A 106 17.62 3.87 -11.42
C TRP A 106 17.77 2.69 -10.44
N LEU A 107 16.69 2.38 -9.70
CA LEU A 107 16.66 1.28 -8.72
C LEU A 107 16.79 -0.10 -9.37
N GLY A 108 16.12 -0.32 -10.51
CA GLY A 108 16.12 -1.59 -11.23
C GLY A 108 17.52 -2.01 -11.70
N ASP A 109 18.38 -1.06 -12.06
CA ASP A 109 19.76 -1.38 -12.44
C ASP A 109 20.69 -1.60 -11.22
N GLU A 110 20.36 -1.07 -10.03
CA GLU A 110 21.13 -1.32 -8.80
C GLU A 110 20.88 -2.72 -8.22
N GLY A 111 19.70 -3.30 -8.45
CA GLY A 111 19.30 -4.61 -7.90
C GLY A 111 18.78 -5.63 -8.90
N GLY A 112 18.78 -5.33 -10.21
CA GLY A 112 18.15 -6.15 -11.25
C GLY A 112 16.64 -6.28 -11.11
N ASP A 113 16.08 -7.32 -11.75
CA ASP A 113 14.68 -7.76 -11.62
C ASP A 113 14.38 -8.43 -10.23
N SER A 114 15.16 -8.13 -9.19
CA SER A 114 15.01 -8.74 -7.87
C SER A 114 13.74 -8.31 -7.15
N CYS A 115 13.28 -9.14 -6.22
CA CYS A 115 12.16 -8.81 -5.36
C CYS A 115 12.50 -7.61 -4.46
N ALA A 116 13.74 -7.50 -4.00
CA ALA A 116 14.22 -6.37 -3.21
C ALA A 116 14.09 -5.03 -3.95
N ALA A 117 14.53 -4.95 -5.21
CA ALA A 117 14.41 -3.73 -6.02
C ALA A 117 12.94 -3.35 -6.26
N LEU A 118 12.08 -4.34 -6.54
CA LEU A 118 10.64 -4.11 -6.66
C LEU A 118 10.00 -3.65 -5.35
N ALA A 119 10.43 -4.17 -4.21
CA ALA A 119 9.92 -3.77 -2.90
C ALA A 119 10.24 -2.30 -2.59
N LEU A 120 11.44 -1.83 -2.94
CA LEU A 120 11.81 -0.42 -2.82
C LEU A 120 10.92 0.50 -3.67
N GLN A 121 10.42 0.03 -4.82
CA GLN A 121 9.48 0.80 -5.64
C GLN A 121 8.06 0.87 -5.05
N HIS A 122 7.66 -0.15 -4.30
CA HIS A 122 6.34 -0.23 -3.68
C HIS A 122 6.29 0.45 -2.30
N LEU A 123 7.41 0.45 -1.57
CA LEU A 123 7.48 0.97 -0.20
C LEU A 123 6.95 2.42 -0.04
N PRO A 124 7.26 3.38 -0.92
CA PRO A 124 6.73 4.74 -0.82
C PRO A 124 5.20 4.85 -0.99
N GLN A 125 4.57 3.81 -1.56
CA GLN A 125 3.12 3.77 -1.80
C GLN A 125 2.36 3.17 -0.62
N ALA A 126 3.04 2.51 0.31
CA ALA A 126 2.41 1.89 1.47
C ALA A 126 1.97 2.97 2.48
N ARG A 127 0.66 3.07 2.72
CA ARG A 127 0.11 4.03 3.70
C ARG A 127 0.01 3.47 5.12
N GLY A 128 -0.09 2.15 5.25
CA GLY A 128 -0.18 1.46 6.54
C GLY A 128 1.20 1.04 7.07
N PRO A 129 1.48 1.20 8.37
CA PRO A 129 2.76 0.81 8.97
C PRO A 129 3.05 -0.70 8.86
N LYS A 130 2.02 -1.55 8.89
CA LYS A 130 2.20 -3.01 8.73
C LYS A 130 2.65 -3.35 7.31
N ALA A 131 2.03 -2.75 6.31
CA ALA A 131 2.42 -2.94 4.92
C ALA A 131 3.84 -2.44 4.63
N ALA A 132 4.18 -1.25 5.13
CA ALA A 132 5.52 -0.69 5.02
C ALA A 132 6.58 -1.61 5.66
N ARG A 133 6.29 -2.18 6.84
CA ARG A 133 7.19 -3.13 7.51
C ARG A 133 7.40 -4.41 6.72
N ILE A 134 6.35 -4.96 6.11
CA ILE A 134 6.46 -6.15 5.25
C ILE A 134 7.33 -5.84 4.03
N LEU A 135 7.05 -4.74 3.32
CA LEU A 135 7.80 -4.31 2.15
C LEU A 135 9.27 -4.00 2.49
N ALA A 136 9.56 -3.39 3.64
CA ALA A 136 10.92 -3.12 4.08
C ALA A 136 11.76 -4.41 4.26
N ARG A 137 11.15 -5.49 4.77
CA ARG A 137 11.84 -6.80 4.84
C ARG A 137 12.08 -7.40 3.46
N GLN A 138 11.14 -7.23 2.54
CA GLN A 138 11.33 -7.71 1.17
C GLN A 138 12.43 -6.90 0.46
N ALA A 139 12.50 -5.59 0.72
CA ALA A 139 13.59 -4.72 0.27
C ALA A 139 14.96 -5.11 0.85
N ALA A 140 14.98 -5.73 2.04
CA ALA A 140 16.18 -6.33 2.62
C ALA A 140 16.52 -7.73 2.06
N GLY A 141 15.77 -8.22 1.06
CA GLY A 141 16.05 -9.48 0.35
C GLY A 141 15.37 -10.73 0.90
N ALA A 142 14.42 -10.59 1.84
CA ALA A 142 13.76 -11.75 2.47
C ALA A 142 13.12 -12.71 1.44
N LEU A 143 12.40 -12.16 0.44
CA LEU A 143 11.76 -12.98 -0.61
C LEU A 143 12.78 -13.58 -1.58
N ASP A 144 13.81 -12.82 -1.97
CA ASP A 144 14.85 -13.32 -2.88
C ASP A 144 15.59 -14.52 -2.28
N LEU A 145 15.95 -14.44 -0.99
CA LEU A 145 16.59 -15.53 -0.27
C LEU A 145 15.70 -16.77 -0.20
N GLU A 146 14.41 -16.60 0.07
CA GLU A 146 13.48 -17.72 0.19
C GLU A 146 13.21 -18.39 -1.16
N ILE A 147 13.07 -17.62 -2.25
CA ILE A 147 12.96 -18.18 -3.60
C ILE A 147 14.22 -18.97 -3.96
N GLY A 148 15.41 -18.44 -3.66
CA GLY A 148 16.68 -19.14 -3.86
C GLY A 148 16.76 -20.44 -3.05
N ARG A 149 16.29 -20.42 -1.81
CA ARG A 149 16.22 -21.61 -0.95
C ARG A 149 15.28 -22.67 -1.53
N ILE A 150 14.09 -22.30 -1.98
CA ILE A 150 13.14 -23.21 -2.64
C ILE A 150 13.79 -23.83 -3.88
N ALA A 151 14.42 -23.02 -4.73
CA ALA A 151 15.09 -23.51 -5.93
C ALA A 151 16.20 -24.52 -5.60
N GLY A 152 17.00 -24.26 -4.58
CA GLY A 152 18.05 -25.18 -4.12
C GLY A 152 17.49 -26.51 -3.61
N VAL A 153 16.41 -26.49 -2.83
CA VAL A 153 15.73 -27.69 -2.32
C VAL A 153 15.11 -28.53 -3.46
N MET A 154 14.48 -27.86 -4.44
CA MET A 154 13.92 -28.51 -5.62
C MET A 154 15.02 -29.17 -6.46
N ALA A 155 16.15 -28.47 -6.68
CA ALA A 155 17.30 -29.03 -7.39
C ALA A 155 17.97 -30.20 -6.65
N GLY A 156 17.91 -30.20 -5.31
CA GLY A 156 18.38 -31.28 -4.44
C GLY A 156 17.46 -32.51 -4.38
N GLY A 157 16.31 -32.48 -5.06
CA GLY A 157 15.38 -33.61 -5.17
C GLY A 157 14.31 -33.70 -4.07
N ASP A 158 14.25 -32.77 -3.11
CA ASP A 158 13.21 -32.73 -2.08
C ASP A 158 12.03 -31.85 -2.54
N ALA A 159 11.28 -32.37 -3.52
CA ALA A 159 10.14 -31.67 -4.11
C ALA A 159 9.04 -31.35 -3.07
N ASP A 160 8.90 -32.17 -2.03
CA ASP A 160 7.88 -31.99 -1.01
C ASP A 160 8.22 -30.80 -0.10
N ALA A 161 9.48 -30.64 0.31
CA ALA A 161 9.90 -29.47 1.07
C ALA A 161 9.80 -28.17 0.25
N GLY A 162 10.16 -28.21 -1.04
CA GLY A 162 9.96 -27.08 -1.94
C GLY A 162 8.49 -26.70 -2.09
N THR A 163 7.60 -27.70 -2.24
CA THR A 163 6.14 -27.50 -2.33
C THR A 163 5.55 -26.91 -1.06
N ARG A 164 5.95 -27.40 0.13
CA ARG A 164 5.49 -26.85 1.42
C ARG A 164 5.87 -25.38 1.57
N ALA A 165 7.11 -25.03 1.23
CA ALA A 165 7.59 -23.65 1.30
C ALA A 165 6.87 -22.72 0.30
N ALA A 166 6.70 -23.17 -0.95
CA ALA A 166 5.96 -22.42 -1.96
C ALA A 166 4.50 -22.19 -1.56
N ASN A 167 3.83 -23.19 -0.96
CA ASN A 167 2.47 -23.04 -0.45
C ASN A 167 2.38 -22.01 0.69
N ARG A 168 3.42 -21.91 1.53
CA ARG A 168 3.50 -20.87 2.55
C ARG A 168 3.60 -19.47 1.93
N LEU A 169 4.42 -19.30 0.89
CA LEU A 169 4.50 -18.04 0.14
C LEU A 169 3.16 -17.68 -0.55
N ARG A 170 2.46 -18.67 -1.11
CA ARG A 170 1.12 -18.48 -1.70
C ARG A 170 0.10 -17.99 -0.69
N ALA A 171 0.08 -18.59 0.51
CA ALA A 171 -0.79 -18.16 1.58
C ALA A 171 -0.49 -16.71 1.99
N ALA A 172 0.79 -16.37 2.16
CA ALA A 172 1.22 -15.00 2.48
C ALA A 172 0.85 -13.98 1.38
N ALA A 173 0.86 -14.40 0.11
CA ALA A 173 0.61 -13.51 -1.02
C ALA A 173 -0.83 -12.96 -1.08
N ARG A 174 -1.81 -13.59 -0.43
CA ARG A 174 -3.16 -13.02 -0.30
C ARG A 174 -3.11 -11.62 0.31
N VAL A 175 -2.30 -11.48 1.36
CA VAL A 175 -2.05 -10.20 2.04
C VAL A 175 -0.99 -9.39 1.28
N GLY A 176 0.05 -10.06 0.79
CA GLY A 176 1.14 -9.44 0.03
C GLY A 176 0.69 -8.65 -1.20
N LEU A 177 -0.29 -9.16 -1.94
CA LEU A 177 -0.86 -8.46 -3.11
C LEU A 177 -1.70 -7.22 -2.73
N ARG A 178 -2.01 -7.04 -1.43
CA ARG A 178 -2.78 -5.92 -0.88
C ARG A 178 -1.93 -4.91 -0.11
N LEU A 179 -0.60 -4.99 -0.15
CA LEU A 179 0.27 -4.08 0.61
C LEU A 179 0.23 -2.62 0.12
N THR A 180 -0.04 -2.41 -1.17
CA THR A 180 -0.15 -1.07 -1.79
C THR A 180 -1.52 -0.80 -2.39
N CYS A 181 -2.50 -1.68 -2.15
CA CYS A 181 -3.88 -1.44 -2.56
C CYS A 181 -4.83 -1.67 -1.37
N PRO A 182 -5.70 -0.70 -1.04
CA PRO A 182 -6.50 -0.72 0.17
C PRO A 182 -7.51 -1.87 0.16
N TRP A 183 -7.83 -2.43 1.33
CA TRP A 183 -8.97 -3.33 1.49
C TRP A 183 -10.29 -2.56 1.33
N ARG A 184 -11.19 -3.03 0.48
CA ARG A 184 -12.48 -2.37 0.20
C ARG A 184 -13.53 -2.86 1.18
N ILE A 185 -14.08 -1.94 1.96
CA ILE A 185 -15.14 -2.18 2.94
C ILE A 185 -16.40 -1.44 2.48
N VAL A 186 -17.51 -2.15 2.30
CA VAL A 186 -18.79 -1.54 1.89
C VAL A 186 -19.75 -1.50 3.07
N LEU A 187 -20.31 -0.33 3.36
CA LEU A 187 -21.38 -0.16 4.34
C LEU A 187 -22.74 -0.39 3.66
N ALA A 188 -23.48 -1.39 4.12
CA ALA A 188 -24.79 -1.75 3.58
C ALA A 188 -25.86 -1.65 4.67
N GLY A 189 -27.01 -1.07 4.38
CA GLY A 189 -28.11 -0.93 5.33
C GLY A 189 -29.11 0.13 4.90
N GLU A 190 -30.27 0.17 5.56
CA GLU A 190 -31.36 1.09 5.22
C GLU A 190 -30.96 2.57 5.34
N VAL A 191 -31.79 3.45 4.77
CA VAL A 191 -31.67 4.90 4.98
C VAL A 191 -31.75 5.19 6.48
N ASN A 192 -30.89 6.09 6.99
CA ASN A 192 -30.78 6.42 8.42
C ASN A 192 -30.28 5.29 9.34
N ALA A 193 -29.74 4.20 8.79
CA ALA A 193 -29.09 3.15 9.58
C ALA A 193 -27.84 3.62 10.37
N GLY A 194 -27.34 4.84 10.12
CA GLY A 194 -26.14 5.37 10.77
C GLY A 194 -24.83 5.04 10.05
N LYS A 195 -24.89 4.63 8.78
CA LYS A 195 -23.71 4.30 7.95
C LYS A 195 -22.70 5.44 7.86
N SER A 196 -23.13 6.64 7.46
CA SER A 196 -22.23 7.80 7.33
C SER A 196 -21.63 8.23 8.67
N SER A 197 -22.39 8.14 9.76
CA SER A 197 -21.87 8.39 11.11
C SER A 197 -20.82 7.35 11.51
N LEU A 198 -21.05 6.07 11.20
CA LEU A 198 -20.10 4.99 11.45
C LEU A 198 -18.83 5.14 10.60
N MET A 199 -18.97 5.51 9.33
CA MET A 199 -17.84 5.83 8.44
C MET A 199 -16.97 6.93 9.03
N ASN A 200 -17.58 8.04 9.44
CA ASN A 200 -16.86 9.15 10.06
C ASN A 200 -16.19 8.74 11.38
N ALA A 201 -16.85 7.91 12.19
CA ALA A 201 -16.25 7.35 13.40
C ALA A 201 -15.01 6.51 13.05
N LEU A 202 -15.11 5.56 12.12
CA LEU A 202 -13.98 4.71 11.69
C LEU A 202 -12.83 5.52 11.10
N VAL A 203 -13.13 6.51 10.26
CA VAL A 203 -12.12 7.42 9.69
C VAL A 203 -11.45 8.25 10.78
N GLY A 204 -12.23 8.81 11.72
CA GLY A 204 -11.72 9.62 12.82
C GLY A 204 -10.97 8.83 13.91
N HIS A 205 -11.23 7.53 14.05
CA HIS A 205 -10.46 6.64 14.93
C HIS A 205 -9.14 6.18 14.29
N GLY A 206 -9.02 6.26 12.96
CA GLY A 206 -7.79 5.97 12.24
C GLY A 206 -6.67 6.96 12.61
N ARG A 207 -5.55 6.46 13.13
CA ARG A 207 -4.44 7.28 13.66
C ARG A 207 -3.49 7.86 12.61
N SER A 208 -3.73 7.76 11.30
CA SER A 208 -2.76 8.24 10.30
C SER A 208 -3.34 8.45 8.89
N ILE A 209 -3.06 9.63 8.33
CA ILE A 209 -3.28 10.12 6.95
C ILE A 209 -4.68 9.82 6.40
N VAL A 210 -5.65 10.64 6.81
CA VAL A 210 -6.96 10.75 6.16
C VAL A 210 -6.80 11.62 4.91
N SER A 211 -7.12 11.07 3.73
CA SER A 211 -7.32 11.87 2.53
C SER A 211 -8.81 11.78 2.17
N PRO A 212 -9.60 12.85 2.37
CA PRO A 212 -10.96 12.85 1.86
C PRO A 212 -10.89 12.83 0.32
N LEU A 213 -11.53 11.84 -0.30
CA LEU A 213 -11.87 11.88 -1.71
C LEU A 213 -13.34 12.30 -1.77
N GLU A 214 -13.59 13.60 -1.91
CA GLU A 214 -14.96 14.09 -2.02
C GLU A 214 -15.54 13.69 -3.38
N GLY A 215 -16.39 12.66 -3.36
CA GLY A 215 -17.19 12.24 -4.50
C GLY A 215 -18.45 13.09 -4.61
N THR A 216 -18.62 13.78 -5.74
CA THR A 216 -19.95 14.18 -6.23
C THR A 216 -20.09 13.56 -7.62
N THR A 217 -21.15 12.83 -7.97
CA THR A 217 -22.56 13.11 -7.67
C THR A 217 -23.38 11.85 -7.34
N ARG A 218 -23.78 11.81 -6.06
CA ARG A 218 -25.08 11.31 -5.54
C ARG A 218 -25.25 9.80 -5.45
N ASP A 219 -24.44 9.15 -4.61
CA ASP A 219 -24.90 8.16 -3.60
C ASP A 219 -23.79 7.22 -3.09
N ILE A 220 -22.53 7.44 -3.48
CA ILE A 220 -21.38 6.72 -2.94
C ILE A 220 -20.39 7.72 -2.35
N VAL A 221 -20.13 7.63 -1.05
CA VAL A 221 -19.08 8.38 -0.35
C VAL A 221 -17.95 7.42 -0.03
N THR A 222 -16.73 7.78 -0.40
CA THR A 222 -15.56 6.93 -0.19
C THR A 222 -14.52 7.65 0.65
N ALA A 223 -13.96 6.96 1.63
CA ALA A 223 -12.82 7.47 2.40
C ALA A 223 -11.77 6.40 2.61
N ARG A 224 -10.50 6.83 2.56
CA ARG A 224 -9.36 5.97 2.89
C ARG A 224 -8.87 6.29 4.30
N THR A 225 -8.57 5.24 5.05
CA THR A 225 -8.02 5.34 6.40
C THR A 225 -7.15 4.12 6.71
N VAL A 226 -6.47 4.13 7.85
CA VAL A 226 -5.67 3.03 8.35
C VAL A 226 -6.32 2.45 9.61
N LEU A 227 -6.76 1.20 9.53
CA LEU A 227 -7.36 0.44 10.63
C LEU A 227 -6.37 -0.63 11.11
N ASP A 228 -5.99 -0.57 12.39
CA ASP A 228 -4.95 -1.41 13.00
C ASP A 228 -3.71 -1.62 12.11
N GLY A 229 -3.24 -0.55 11.46
CA GLY A 229 -2.04 -0.57 10.62
C GLY A 229 -2.24 -1.04 9.17
N TRP A 230 -3.45 -1.45 8.78
CA TRP A 230 -3.82 -1.81 7.41
C TRP A 230 -4.57 -0.68 6.70
N GLU A 231 -4.20 -0.40 5.45
CA GLU A 231 -4.93 0.58 4.64
C GLU A 231 -6.27 -0.01 4.17
N VAL A 232 -7.34 0.74 4.39
CA VAL A 232 -8.69 0.37 3.96
C VAL A 232 -9.35 1.54 3.23
N GLU A 233 -10.27 1.20 2.34
CA GLU A 233 -11.16 2.11 1.65
C GLU A 233 -12.59 1.77 2.05
N ILE A 234 -13.24 2.68 2.77
CA ILE A 234 -14.62 2.53 3.25
C ILE A 234 -15.53 3.24 2.26
N VAL A 235 -16.55 2.52 1.80
CA VAL A 235 -17.52 2.93 0.80
C VAL A 235 -18.89 2.95 1.45
N ASP A 236 -19.46 4.13 1.65
CA ASP A 236 -20.85 4.31 2.10
C ASP A 236 -21.76 4.42 0.88
N VAL A 237 -22.58 3.39 0.71
CA VAL A 237 -23.55 3.29 -0.39
C VAL A 237 -24.90 3.77 0.12
N ALA A 238 -25.64 4.58 -0.65
CA ALA A 238 -26.97 5.02 -0.25
C ALA A 238 -27.88 3.84 0.12
N GLY A 239 -28.65 4.02 1.20
CA GLY A 239 -29.53 2.99 1.71
C GLY A 239 -30.70 2.72 0.77
N THR A 240 -31.16 1.47 0.70
CA THR A 240 -32.40 1.10 0.03
C THR A 240 -33.59 1.65 0.81
N ARG A 241 -34.55 2.30 0.14
CA ARG A 241 -35.85 2.65 0.73
C ARG A 241 -36.74 1.40 0.75
N GLY A 242 -37.37 1.12 1.89
CA GLY A 242 -38.25 -0.04 2.08
C GLY A 242 -39.60 0.06 1.36
N ASP A 243 -40.00 1.25 0.89
CA ASP A 243 -41.33 1.47 0.31
C ASP A 243 -41.30 1.45 -1.22
N ALA A 244 -41.65 0.30 -1.79
CA ALA A 244 -41.67 -0.01 -3.21
C ALA A 244 -42.88 0.59 -3.98
N THR A 245 -43.18 1.87 -3.79
CA THR A 245 -44.32 2.54 -4.47
C THR A 245 -43.93 3.85 -5.16
N ALA A 246 -42.78 3.88 -5.81
CA ALA A 246 -42.48 4.61 -7.07
C ALA A 246 -40.96 4.67 -7.29
N VAL A 247 -40.35 3.57 -7.74
CA VAL A 247 -38.91 3.54 -8.05
C VAL A 247 -38.66 4.40 -9.28
N SER A 248 -38.14 5.61 -9.08
CA SER A 248 -37.67 6.46 -10.18
C SER A 248 -36.51 5.77 -10.91
N THR A 249 -36.28 6.09 -12.19
CA THR A 249 -35.12 5.58 -12.97
C THR A 249 -33.78 5.84 -12.27
N ILE A 250 -33.71 6.90 -11.46
CA ILE A 250 -32.55 7.28 -10.64
C ILE A 250 -32.35 6.29 -9.48
N GLU A 251 -33.42 5.87 -8.81
CA GLU A 251 -33.37 4.98 -7.66
C GLU A 251 -32.98 3.55 -8.04
N ARG A 252 -33.44 3.07 -9.21
CA ARG A 252 -32.99 1.78 -9.77
C ARG A 252 -31.48 1.79 -10.06
N ALA A 253 -30.97 2.88 -10.63
CA ALA A 253 -29.53 3.04 -10.87
C ALA A 253 -28.71 3.12 -9.58
N GLY A 254 -29.31 3.59 -8.47
CA GLY A 254 -28.71 3.55 -7.14
C GLY A 254 -28.59 2.12 -6.60
N ILE A 255 -29.65 1.31 -6.72
CA ILE A 255 -29.66 -0.09 -6.28
C ILE A 255 -28.68 -0.94 -7.09
N GLU A 256 -28.66 -0.80 -8.42
CA GLU A 256 -27.71 -1.53 -9.28
C GLU A 256 -26.25 -1.20 -8.92
N ARG A 257 -25.94 0.08 -8.64
CA ARG A 257 -24.61 0.49 -8.16
C ARG A 257 -24.29 -0.07 -6.79
N ALA A 258 -25.24 -0.07 -5.86
CA ALA A 258 -25.06 -0.63 -4.53
C ALA A 258 -24.68 -2.11 -4.58
N LEU A 259 -25.34 -2.88 -5.45
CA LEU A 259 -25.04 -4.29 -5.68
C LEU A 259 -23.67 -4.48 -6.33
N ALA A 260 -23.30 -3.63 -7.30
CA ALA A 260 -21.99 -3.68 -7.95
C ALA A 260 -20.85 -3.39 -6.96
N GLU A 261 -21.01 -2.38 -6.10
CA GLU A 261 -20.02 -2.06 -5.06
C GLU A 261 -19.86 -3.18 -4.05
N ARG A 262 -21.00 -3.74 -3.59
CA ARG A 262 -21.01 -4.88 -2.68
C ARG A 262 -20.31 -6.11 -3.26
N ALA A 263 -20.40 -6.34 -4.58
CA ALA A 263 -19.73 -7.45 -5.25
C ALA A 263 -18.21 -7.28 -5.32
N LEU A 264 -17.70 -6.05 -5.27
CA LEU A 264 -16.28 -5.73 -5.28
C LEU A 264 -15.68 -5.60 -3.86
N ALA A 265 -16.50 -5.73 -2.83
CA ALA A 265 -16.09 -5.57 -1.45
C ALA A 265 -15.26 -6.78 -0.98
N ASP A 266 -14.16 -6.52 -0.27
CA ASP A 266 -13.48 -7.56 0.51
C ASP A 266 -14.25 -7.88 1.80
N LEU A 267 -15.03 -6.91 2.28
CA LEU A 267 -15.87 -7.00 3.47
C LEU A 267 -17.11 -6.11 3.37
N VAL A 268 -18.27 -6.66 3.73
CA VAL A 268 -19.52 -5.90 3.83
C VAL A 268 -19.87 -5.71 5.30
N LEU A 269 -20.03 -4.46 5.74
CA LEU A 269 -20.58 -4.15 7.06
C LEU A 269 -22.08 -3.93 6.89
N ARG A 270 -22.88 -4.88 7.37
CA ARG A 270 -24.33 -4.73 7.41
C ARG A 270 -24.71 -3.95 8.65
N VAL A 271 -25.13 -2.72 8.44
CA VAL A 271 -25.41 -1.73 9.46
C VAL A 271 -26.91 -1.69 9.75
N ILE A 272 -27.28 -1.95 11.00
CA ILE A 272 -28.67 -1.92 11.47
C ILE A 272 -28.74 -1.07 12.75
N PRO A 273 -29.67 -0.12 12.88
CA PRO A 273 -29.91 0.56 14.15
C PRO A 273 -30.28 -0.44 15.25
N ALA A 274 -29.71 -0.27 16.44
CA ALA A 274 -29.93 -1.18 17.56
C ALA A 274 -31.42 -1.22 17.99
N ASP A 275 -32.16 -0.11 17.87
CA ASP A 275 -33.60 -0.03 18.11
C ASP A 275 -34.44 -0.78 17.05
N ALA A 276 -33.94 -0.92 15.82
CA ALA A 276 -34.59 -1.66 14.73
C ALA A 276 -34.20 -3.15 14.68
N ALA A 277 -33.23 -3.60 15.50
CA ALA A 277 -32.65 -4.95 15.42
C ALA A 277 -33.66 -6.07 15.75
N ALA A 278 -34.76 -5.77 16.43
CA ALA A 278 -35.80 -6.74 16.77
C ALA A 278 -36.59 -7.28 15.56
N GLY A 279 -36.53 -6.62 14.40
CA GLY A 279 -37.42 -6.87 13.26
C GLY A 279 -36.80 -7.56 12.03
N GLY A 280 -35.48 -7.63 11.89
CA GLY A 280 -34.90 -8.16 10.64
C GLY A 280 -33.40 -7.98 10.54
N GLY A 281 -32.68 -9.09 10.56
CA GLY A 281 -31.24 -9.07 10.39
C GLY A 281 -30.62 -10.42 10.63
N GLY A 282 -31.16 -11.46 9.98
CA GLY A 282 -30.68 -12.85 10.09
C GLY A 282 -29.15 -12.99 10.01
N PRO A 283 -28.56 -14.14 10.37
CA PRO A 283 -27.13 -14.26 10.64
C PRO A 283 -26.24 -13.69 9.52
N ALA A 284 -25.09 -13.11 9.88
CA ALA A 284 -24.11 -12.64 8.91
C ALA A 284 -23.63 -13.82 8.04
N ALA A 285 -23.56 -13.62 6.72
CA ALA A 285 -23.18 -14.68 5.78
C ALA A 285 -21.94 -14.30 4.96
N GLY A 286 -21.04 -15.25 4.72
CA GLY A 286 -19.86 -15.02 3.89
C GLY A 286 -18.96 -13.90 4.42
N HIS A 287 -18.60 -12.95 3.56
CA HIS A 287 -17.74 -11.80 3.89
C HIS A 287 -18.54 -10.63 4.48
N GLU A 288 -19.46 -10.91 5.39
CA GLU A 288 -20.32 -9.91 6.03
C GLU A 288 -20.06 -9.86 7.54
N LEU A 289 -20.07 -8.65 8.11
CA LEU A 289 -20.13 -8.41 9.55
C LEU A 289 -21.41 -7.64 9.88
N LEU A 290 -22.17 -8.13 10.86
CA LEU A 290 -23.35 -7.46 11.36
C LEU A 290 -22.93 -6.42 12.41
N VAL A 291 -23.27 -5.16 12.15
CA VAL A 291 -22.96 -4.03 13.02
C VAL A 291 -24.25 -3.38 13.47
N LEU A 292 -24.47 -3.34 14.78
CA LEU A 292 -25.54 -2.55 15.37
C LEU A 292 -25.03 -1.15 15.69
N THR A 293 -25.74 -0.13 15.22
CA THR A 293 -25.41 1.28 15.44
C THR A 293 -26.40 1.93 16.41
N LYS A 294 -26.10 3.17 16.82
CA LYS A 294 -26.95 3.95 17.73
C LYS A 294 -27.23 3.22 19.05
N ALA A 295 -26.24 2.48 19.56
CA ALA A 295 -26.36 1.75 20.83
C ALA A 295 -26.74 2.66 22.02
N ASP A 296 -26.44 3.95 21.93
CA ASP A 296 -26.86 5.00 22.87
C ASP A 296 -28.38 5.18 23.00
N LEU A 297 -29.16 4.73 22.01
CA LEU A 297 -30.62 4.82 21.99
C LEU A 297 -31.31 3.47 22.32
N ALA A 298 -30.55 2.39 22.47
CA ALA A 298 -31.10 1.06 22.65
C ALA A 298 -31.26 0.68 24.14
N THR A 299 -32.22 -0.20 24.42
CA THR A 299 -32.39 -0.75 25.76
C THR A 299 -31.38 -1.87 26.04
N GLU A 300 -31.06 -2.09 27.32
CA GLU A 300 -30.12 -3.15 27.74
C GLU A 300 -30.56 -4.55 27.28
N ALA A 301 -31.87 -4.83 27.28
CA ALA A 301 -32.43 -6.08 26.76
C ALA A 301 -32.18 -6.26 25.26
N THR A 302 -32.28 -5.17 24.47
CA THR A 302 -32.01 -5.19 23.04
C THR A 302 -30.53 -5.43 22.75
N LEU A 303 -29.64 -4.82 23.53
CA LEU A 303 -28.20 -5.02 23.41
C LEU A 303 -27.77 -6.44 23.77
N ALA A 304 -28.36 -7.02 24.83
CA ALA A 304 -28.09 -8.40 25.25
C ALA A 304 -28.52 -9.42 24.18
N ALA A 305 -29.72 -9.25 23.62
CA ALA A 305 -30.23 -10.10 22.54
C ALA A 305 -29.37 -10.01 21.26
N ALA A 306 -28.90 -8.81 20.94
CA ALA A 306 -28.02 -8.58 19.79
C ALA A 306 -26.63 -9.21 19.94
N THR A 307 -26.04 -9.13 21.13
CA THR A 307 -24.72 -9.72 21.38
C THR A 307 -24.76 -11.24 21.19
N ALA A 308 -25.89 -11.88 21.50
CA ALA A 308 -26.09 -13.31 21.31
C ALA A 308 -26.10 -13.75 19.82
N THR A 309 -26.31 -12.84 18.87
CA THR A 309 -26.26 -13.14 17.43
C THR A 309 -24.86 -12.94 16.82
N GLY A 310 -23.87 -12.55 17.63
CA GLY A 310 -22.52 -12.23 17.18
C GLY A 310 -22.41 -10.85 16.53
N ALA A 311 -23.42 -9.99 16.68
CA ALA A 311 -23.40 -8.62 16.19
C ALA A 311 -22.43 -7.76 17.00
N ILE A 312 -21.75 -6.84 16.32
CA ILE A 312 -20.88 -5.85 16.97
C ILE A 312 -21.70 -4.61 17.27
N VAL A 313 -21.89 -4.32 18.54
CA VAL A 313 -22.65 -3.16 19.02
C VAL A 313 -21.75 -1.93 19.02
N THR A 314 -22.20 -0.85 18.38
CA THR A 314 -21.46 0.39 18.23
C THR A 314 -22.33 1.64 18.44
N SER A 315 -21.70 2.73 18.86
CA SER A 315 -22.29 4.07 18.85
C SER A 315 -21.27 5.07 18.33
N ALA A 316 -21.55 5.67 17.18
CA ALA A 316 -20.70 6.69 16.58
C ALA A 316 -20.65 7.99 17.42
N VAL A 317 -21.66 8.24 18.25
CA VAL A 317 -21.75 9.43 19.11
C VAL A 317 -20.87 9.28 20.35
N THR A 318 -20.92 8.11 20.98
CA THR A 318 -20.18 7.85 22.24
C THR A 318 -18.81 7.21 22.02
N GLY A 319 -18.56 6.66 20.83
CA GLY A 319 -17.35 5.90 20.51
C GLY A 319 -17.38 4.44 20.99
N VAL A 320 -18.43 4.03 21.72
CA VAL A 320 -18.55 2.66 22.24
C VAL A 320 -18.52 1.65 21.11
N GLY A 321 -17.73 0.60 21.27
CA GLY A 321 -17.65 -0.55 20.36
C GLY A 321 -16.91 -0.31 19.05
N VAL A 322 -16.44 0.92 18.77
CA VAL A 322 -15.71 1.22 17.53
C VAL A 322 -14.37 0.47 17.48
N ASP A 323 -13.62 0.40 18.58
CA ASP A 323 -12.37 -0.37 18.63
C ASP A 323 -12.60 -1.89 18.43
N ALA A 324 -13.68 -2.43 19.01
CA ALA A 324 -14.05 -3.82 18.80
C ALA A 324 -14.44 -4.10 17.34
N LEU A 325 -15.13 -3.15 16.69
CA LEU A 325 -15.42 -3.22 15.26
C LEU A 325 -14.14 -3.19 14.42
N ILE A 326 -13.19 -2.30 14.73
CA ILE A 326 -11.90 -2.22 14.03
C ILE A 326 -11.16 -3.56 14.14
N ALA A 327 -11.08 -4.16 15.34
CA ALA A 327 -10.43 -5.45 15.54
C ALA A 327 -11.11 -6.56 14.73
N ALA A 328 -12.45 -6.61 14.70
CA ALA A 328 -13.19 -7.61 13.94
C ALA A 328 -13.07 -7.43 12.42
N ILE A 329 -13.03 -6.18 11.93
CA ILE A 329 -12.76 -5.86 10.53
C ILE A 329 -11.40 -6.45 10.13
N VAL A 330 -10.37 -6.17 10.93
CA VAL A 330 -8.99 -6.62 10.63
C VAL A 330 -8.88 -8.13 10.70
N ASP A 331 -9.50 -8.78 11.70
CA ASP A 331 -9.52 -10.25 11.79
C ASP A 331 -10.21 -10.90 10.57
N ARG A 332 -11.20 -10.22 9.99
CA ARG A 332 -11.90 -10.72 8.80
C ARG A 332 -11.11 -10.49 7.52
N LEU A 333 -10.45 -9.34 7.38
CA LEU A 333 -9.68 -8.98 6.20
C LEU A 333 -8.33 -9.71 6.15
N VAL A 334 -7.66 -9.82 7.30
CA VAL A 334 -6.30 -10.36 7.47
C VAL A 334 -6.25 -11.39 8.61
N PRO A 335 -7.02 -12.49 8.55
CA PRO A 335 -7.02 -13.54 9.58
C PRO A 335 -5.63 -14.15 9.83
N GLU A 336 -4.71 -14.07 8.87
CA GLU A 336 -3.33 -14.54 9.00
C GLU A 336 -2.61 -13.90 10.19
N GLU A 337 -2.92 -12.65 10.54
CA GLU A 337 -2.28 -12.00 11.70
C GLU A 337 -2.59 -12.69 13.02
N ARG A 338 -3.77 -13.33 13.14
CA ARG A 338 -4.14 -14.11 14.32
C ARG A 338 -3.80 -15.57 14.18
N LEU A 339 -4.02 -16.15 13.00
CA LEU A 339 -3.91 -17.59 12.77
C LEU A 339 -2.47 -18.07 12.57
N ASP A 340 -1.63 -17.27 11.90
CA ASP A 340 -0.21 -17.58 11.65
C ASP A 340 0.60 -16.28 11.57
N PRO A 341 0.91 -15.63 12.71
CA PRO A 341 1.65 -14.37 12.74
C PRO A 341 3.02 -14.45 12.03
N ASP A 342 3.63 -15.64 12.04
CA ASP A 342 4.93 -15.88 11.41
C ASP A 342 4.85 -15.86 9.88
N LEU A 343 3.67 -16.10 9.30
CA LEU A 343 3.44 -16.06 7.85
C LEU A 343 3.82 -14.72 7.22
N LEU A 344 3.55 -13.63 7.92
CA LEU A 344 3.82 -12.26 7.46
C LEU A 344 5.13 -11.69 8.04
N ALA A 345 5.81 -12.45 8.91
CA ALA A 345 7.08 -12.06 9.49
C ALA A 345 8.25 -12.26 8.52
N GLY A 346 8.15 -13.25 7.61
CA GLY A 346 9.21 -13.65 6.67
C GLY A 346 9.02 -13.12 5.24
N ALA A 347 9.25 -14.02 4.28
CA ALA A 347 9.13 -13.76 2.85
C ALA A 347 7.64 -13.67 2.44
N VAL A 348 7.27 -12.59 1.78
CA VAL A 348 5.89 -12.34 1.35
C VAL A 348 5.89 -11.88 -0.11
N PRO A 349 5.37 -12.68 -1.07
CA PRO A 349 5.18 -12.23 -2.44
C PRO A 349 4.14 -11.11 -2.51
N PHE A 350 4.43 -10.04 -3.22
CA PHE A 350 3.58 -8.85 -3.27
C PHE A 350 3.21 -8.41 -4.69
N THR A 351 3.59 -9.20 -5.69
CA THR A 351 3.21 -9.00 -7.09
C THR A 351 2.80 -10.32 -7.74
N ARG A 352 1.96 -10.26 -8.78
CA ARG A 352 1.56 -11.46 -9.55
C ARG A 352 2.76 -12.12 -10.23
N ARG A 353 3.66 -11.33 -10.82
CA ARG A 353 4.91 -11.83 -11.43
C ARG A 353 5.73 -12.71 -10.48
N GLN A 354 5.82 -12.37 -9.20
CA GLN A 354 6.54 -13.18 -8.21
C GLN A 354 5.83 -14.50 -7.93
N LEU A 355 4.49 -14.50 -7.86
CA LEU A 355 3.72 -15.74 -7.73
C LEU A 355 3.89 -16.65 -8.94
N ASP A 356 3.81 -16.09 -10.15
CA ASP A 356 3.99 -16.84 -11.40
C ASP A 356 5.38 -17.49 -11.46
N ALA A 357 6.42 -16.79 -10.95
CA ALA A 357 7.77 -17.34 -10.84
C ALA A 357 7.85 -18.50 -9.84
N ILE A 358 7.18 -18.40 -8.69
CA ILE A 358 7.09 -19.49 -7.70
C ILE A 358 6.33 -20.69 -8.27
N GLU A 359 5.25 -20.44 -9.03
CA GLU A 359 4.47 -21.48 -9.71
C GLU A 359 5.28 -22.18 -10.81
N THR A 360 6.08 -21.44 -11.56
CA THR A 360 6.98 -22.02 -12.55
C THR A 360 8.03 -22.93 -11.89
N LEU A 361 8.48 -22.58 -10.69
CA LEU A 361 9.50 -23.32 -9.96
C LEU A 361 9.00 -24.65 -9.37
N VAL A 362 7.74 -24.70 -8.89
CA VAL A 362 7.23 -25.83 -8.09
C VAL A 362 5.97 -26.48 -8.67
N GLY A 363 5.41 -25.91 -9.74
CA GLY A 363 4.12 -26.31 -10.31
C GLY A 363 2.93 -25.70 -9.56
N PRO A 364 1.70 -25.74 -10.12
CA PRO A 364 0.51 -25.18 -9.48
C PRO A 364 0.22 -25.86 -8.12
N PRO A 365 -0.59 -25.24 -7.24
CA PRO A 365 -1.02 -25.91 -6.02
C PRO A 365 -1.66 -27.25 -6.38
N ARG A 366 -1.17 -28.34 -5.79
CA ARG A 366 -1.84 -29.64 -5.89
C ARG A 366 -3.20 -29.45 -5.23
N GLY A 367 -4.26 -29.39 -6.04
CA GLY A 367 -5.62 -29.25 -5.54
C GLY A 367 -5.88 -30.35 -4.52
N GLY A 368 -6.32 -29.97 -3.32
CA GLY A 368 -7.03 -30.90 -2.47
C GLY A 368 -8.20 -31.44 -3.28
N ALA A 369 -8.31 -32.75 -3.39
CA ALA A 369 -9.49 -33.38 -3.97
C ALA A 369 -10.73 -32.89 -3.20
N GLY A 370 -11.68 -32.29 -3.92
CA GLY A 370 -13.00 -31.95 -3.40
C GLY A 370 -13.18 -30.50 -2.97
N GLU A 371 -13.66 -29.69 -3.91
CA GLU A 371 -14.79 -28.74 -3.79
C GLU A 371 -14.60 -27.58 -4.78
N GLN A 372 -15.20 -27.77 -5.96
CA GLN A 372 -15.71 -26.70 -6.81
C GLN A 372 -17.24 -26.85 -6.81
N PRO A 373 -17.98 -25.74 -7.05
CA PRO A 373 -19.06 -25.24 -6.21
C PRO A 373 -20.36 -26.06 -6.19
#